data_AF-A0A8S3YTP0-F1
#
_entry.id   AF-A0A8S3YTP0-F1
#
_cell.length_a   1.000
_cell.length_b   1.000
_cell.length_c   1.000
_cell.angle_alpha   90.00
_cell.angle_beta   90.00
_cell.angle_gamma   90.00
#
_symmetry.space_group_name_H-M   'P 1'
#
loop_
_entity.id
_entity.type
_entity.pdbx_description
1 polymer ?
#
loop_
_entity_poly.entity_id
_entity_poly.type
_entity_poly.pdbx_seq_one_letter_code
_entity_poly.pdbx_strand_id
1 'polypeptide(L)'
;MSKEYEKALRVISKPPDQRYDHEIHQLVPWFRSKAKLFKSLKADMLGDIIRNCDYVTKNRDDVIIKQGDVGECFYIVLNGKVTIYIINKDQVDGEEEDSNFDNIIQYTKEGVLDRSKLGYCVTSL
;
A
#
# COMPACT_ATOMS: atom_id res chain seq x y z
N MET A 1 13.41 11.37 -11.98
CA MET A 1 12.67 11.42 -10.70
C MET A 1 12.87 12.78 -10.07
N SER A 2 11.96 13.27 -9.22
CA SER A 2 12.11 14.61 -8.62
C SER A 2 13.10 14.57 -7.45
N LYS A 3 13.83 15.67 -7.23
CA LYS A 3 14.81 15.78 -6.13
C LYS A 3 14.13 15.60 -4.75
N GLU A 4 12.88 16.03 -4.63
CA GLU A 4 12.06 15.89 -3.43
C GLU A 4 11.70 14.42 -3.17
N TYR A 5 11.42 13.65 -4.21
CA TYR A 5 11.13 12.21 -4.08
C TYR A 5 12.36 11.44 -3.57
N GLU A 6 13.53 11.68 -4.16
CA GLU A 6 14.79 11.03 -3.73
C GLU A 6 15.14 11.41 -2.28
N LYS A 7 14.94 12.67 -1.92
CA LYS A 7 15.12 13.14 -0.54
C LYS A 7 14.15 12.45 0.42
N ALA A 8 12.87 12.35 0.05
CA ALA A 8 11.87 11.69 0.88
C ALA A 8 12.26 10.23 1.13
N LEU A 9 12.59 9.48 0.07
CA LEU A 9 13.06 8.09 0.17
C LEU A 9 14.27 7.97 1.10
N ARG A 10 15.27 8.84 0.94
CA ARG A 10 16.47 8.81 1.79
C ARG A 10 16.15 8.91 3.29
N VAL A 11 15.11 9.65 3.66
CA VAL A 11 14.73 9.82 5.08
C VAL A 11 13.89 8.65 5.56
N ILE A 12 12.83 8.26 4.82
CA ILE A 12 11.91 7.20 5.25
C ILE A 12 12.51 5.79 5.15
N SER A 13 13.62 5.62 4.42
CA SER A 13 14.37 4.36 4.42
C SER A 13 15.30 4.20 5.63
N LYS A 14 15.47 5.22 6.48
CA LYS A 14 16.23 5.10 7.73
C LYS A 14 15.35 4.45 8.82
N PRO A 15 15.95 3.77 9.81
CA PRO A 15 15.24 3.40 11.04
C PRO A 15 14.58 4.63 11.72
N PRO A 16 13.39 4.50 12.33
CA PRO A 16 12.67 5.62 12.96
C PRO A 16 13.50 6.45 13.95
N ASP A 17 14.37 5.79 14.72
CA ASP A 17 15.28 6.40 15.70
C ASP A 17 16.41 7.23 15.06
N GLN A 18 16.66 7.05 13.76
CA GLN A 18 17.70 7.74 13.00
C GLN A 18 17.15 8.85 12.08
N ARG A 19 15.84 9.15 12.17
CA ARG A 19 15.18 10.22 11.41
C ARG A 19 15.18 11.50 12.23
N TYR A 20 15.97 12.50 11.83
CA TYR A 20 16.03 13.76 12.55
C TYR A 20 14.77 14.62 12.33
N ASP A 21 14.31 15.31 13.37
CA ASP A 21 13.11 16.16 13.34
C ASP A 21 13.14 17.19 12.21
N HIS A 22 14.30 17.79 11.96
CA HIS A 22 14.46 18.77 10.88
C HIS A 22 14.30 18.14 9.48
N GLU A 23 14.73 16.89 9.29
CA GLU A 23 14.51 16.16 8.04
C GLU A 23 13.02 15.87 7.86
N ILE A 24 12.34 15.42 8.92
CA ILE A 24 10.90 15.13 8.92
C ILE A 24 10.09 16.39 8.60
N HIS A 25 10.35 17.50 9.30
CA HIS A 25 9.65 18.77 9.09
C HIS A 25 9.79 19.29 7.65
N GLN A 26 10.95 19.09 7.02
CA GLN A 26 11.16 19.47 5.62
C GLN A 26 10.34 18.63 4.63
N LEU A 27 9.92 17.42 5.02
CA LEU A 27 9.14 16.52 4.17
C LEU A 27 7.62 16.69 4.34
N VAL A 28 7.17 17.30 5.43
CA VAL A 28 5.73 17.54 5.72
C VAL A 28 4.98 18.15 4.52
N PRO A 29 5.43 19.24 3.88
CA PRO A 29 4.71 19.83 2.74
C PRO A 29 4.59 18.87 1.56
N TRP A 30 5.65 18.11 1.29
CA TRP A 30 5.67 17.13 0.19
C TRP A 30 4.69 15.99 0.47
N PHE A 31 4.69 15.42 1.68
CA PHE A 31 3.74 14.36 2.06
C PHE A 31 2.28 14.83 2.00
N ARG A 32 1.98 16.07 2.41
CA ARG A 32 0.62 16.65 2.28
C ARG A 32 0.10 16.65 0.85
N SER A 33 0.99 16.73 -0.15
CA SER A 33 0.59 16.69 -1.56
C SER A 33 0.26 15.28 -2.05
N LYS A 34 0.71 14.22 -1.35
CA LYS A 34 0.60 12.83 -1.81
C LYS A 34 -0.75 12.17 -1.52
N ALA A 35 -1.39 12.54 -0.42
CA ALA A 35 -2.68 11.96 -0.05
C ALA A 35 -3.63 13.05 0.45
N LYS A 36 -4.89 12.98 0.03
CA LYS A 36 -5.95 13.88 0.54
C LYS A 36 -6.10 13.76 2.06
N LEU A 37 -5.93 12.55 2.59
CA LEU A 37 -5.94 12.25 4.03
C LEU A 37 -4.97 13.15 4.81
N PHE A 38 -3.81 13.49 4.24
CA PHE A 38 -2.77 14.26 4.92
C PHE A 38 -2.99 15.77 4.88
N LYS A 39 -3.93 16.27 4.07
CA LYS A 39 -4.22 17.70 3.99
C LYS A 39 -4.85 18.22 5.28
N SER A 40 -5.70 17.43 5.93
CA SER A 40 -6.41 17.83 7.16
C SER A 40 -5.65 17.51 8.45
N LEU A 41 -4.58 16.70 8.40
CA LEU A 41 -3.81 16.34 9.59
C LEU A 41 -2.98 17.52 10.11
N LYS A 42 -2.80 17.60 11.43
CA LYS A 42 -1.84 18.52 12.05
C LYS A 42 -0.41 18.15 11.63
N ALA A 43 0.49 19.14 11.61
CA ALA A 43 1.87 18.92 11.18
C ALA A 43 2.59 17.89 12.04
N ASP A 44 2.40 17.94 13.36
CA ASP A 44 3.03 17.01 14.30
C ASP A 44 2.58 15.56 14.07
N MET A 45 1.26 15.35 13.91
CA MET A 45 0.70 14.03 13.58
C MET A 45 1.26 13.49 12.26
N LEU A 46 1.41 14.34 11.24
CA LEU A 46 2.02 13.91 9.99
C LEU A 46 3.52 13.65 10.15
N GLY A 47 4.19 14.40 11.03
CA GLY A 47 5.57 14.15 11.44
C GLY A 47 5.74 12.77 12.08
N ASP A 48 4.82 12.38 12.96
CA ASP A 48 4.80 11.05 13.59
C ASP A 48 4.59 9.94 12.56
N ILE A 49 3.70 10.15 11.58
CA ILE A 49 3.53 9.21 10.46
C ILE A 49 4.82 9.09 9.65
N ILE A 50 5.45 10.21 9.29
CA ILE A 50 6.71 10.22 8.53
C ILE A 50 7.84 9.57 9.35
N ARG A 51 7.82 9.67 10.68
CA ARG A 51 8.81 9.03 11.55
C ARG A 51 8.66 7.51 11.59
N ASN A 52 7.43 7.01 11.61
CA ASN A 52 7.14 5.59 11.87
C ASN A 52 6.70 4.81 10.62
N CYS A 53 6.62 5.45 9.45
CA CYS A 53 6.28 4.74 8.22
C CYS A 53 7.45 3.90 7.69
N ASP A 54 7.11 2.85 6.94
CA ASP A 54 8.06 2.04 6.21
C ASP A 54 7.96 2.28 4.70
N TYR A 55 9.11 2.25 4.04
CA TYR A 55 9.17 2.24 2.58
C TYR A 55 9.23 0.81 2.07
N VAL A 56 8.22 0.43 1.27
CA VAL A 56 8.11 -0.91 0.69
C VAL A 56 8.00 -0.80 -0.83
N THR A 57 8.72 -1.65 -1.54
CA THR A 57 8.60 -1.82 -3.00
C THR A 57 7.89 -3.12 -3.31
N LYS A 58 7.03 -3.09 -4.33
CA LYS A 58 6.31 -4.25 -4.84
C LYS A 58 6.59 -4.40 -6.32
N ASN A 59 6.76 -5.64 -6.75
CA ASN A 59 6.90 -6.00 -8.14
C ASN A 59 5.52 -6.05 -8.81
N ARG A 60 5.53 -6.08 -10.14
CA ARG A 60 4.31 -6.42 -10.88
C ARG A 60 3.82 -7.78 -10.39
N ASP A 61 2.50 -7.91 -10.23
CA ASP A 61 1.82 -9.14 -9.81
C ASP A 61 1.99 -9.52 -8.33
N ASP A 62 2.66 -8.68 -7.53
CA ASP A 62 2.62 -8.83 -6.07
C ASP A 62 1.24 -8.44 -5.53
N VAL A 63 0.67 -9.30 -4.70
CA VAL A 63 -0.53 -8.96 -3.91
C VAL A 63 -0.11 -8.16 -2.68
N ILE A 64 -0.74 -7.00 -2.48
CA ILE A 64 -0.42 -6.08 -1.37
C ILE A 64 -1.30 -6.36 -0.15
N ILE A 65 -2.62 -6.44 -0.37
CA ILE A 65 -3.65 -6.72 0.65
C ILE A 65 -4.60 -7.75 0.06
N LYS A 66 -4.99 -8.77 0.83
CA LYS A 66 -6.05 -9.70 0.44
C LYS A 66 -7.38 -9.33 1.12
N GLN A 67 -8.48 -9.57 0.41
CA GLN A 67 -9.81 -9.40 0.99
C GLN A 67 -9.99 -10.39 2.16
N GLY A 68 -10.43 -9.90 3.30
CA GLY A 68 -10.55 -10.70 4.52
C GLY A 68 -9.34 -10.62 5.46
N ASP A 69 -8.21 -10.06 5.01
CA ASP A 69 -7.05 -9.84 5.87
C ASP A 69 -7.40 -8.89 7.02
N VAL A 70 -6.85 -9.17 8.20
CA VAL A 70 -6.90 -8.25 9.34
C VAL A 70 -6.10 -7.00 8.99
N GLY A 71 -6.75 -5.83 9.03
CA GLY A 71 -6.13 -4.56 8.71
C GLY A 71 -5.27 -4.03 9.86
N GLU A 72 -3.95 -4.22 9.78
CA GLU A 72 -2.99 -3.72 10.77
C GLU A 72 -2.30 -2.41 10.34
N CYS A 73 -2.27 -2.13 9.03
CA CYS A 73 -1.61 -0.96 8.46
C CYS A 73 -2.37 -0.42 7.24
N PHE A 74 -1.95 0.76 6.76
CA PHE A 74 -2.43 1.32 5.50
C PHE A 74 -1.24 1.71 4.61
N TYR A 75 -1.47 1.71 3.31
CA TYR A 75 -0.44 2.01 2.31
C TYR A 75 -0.73 3.32 1.60
N ILE A 76 0.33 3.95 1.12
CA ILE A 76 0.25 5.11 0.23
C ILE A 76 1.12 4.82 -0.98
N VAL A 77 0.52 4.92 -2.16
CA VAL A 77 1.24 4.77 -3.42
C VAL A 77 2.08 6.02 -3.66
N LEU A 78 3.39 5.90 -3.50
CA LEU A 78 4.32 7.00 -3.78
C LEU A 78 4.65 7.10 -5.28
N ASN A 79 4.76 5.96 -5.94
CA ASN A 79 5.02 5.81 -7.37
C ASN A 79 4.55 4.42 -7.84
N GLY A 80 4.10 4.33 -9.09
CA GLY A 80 3.56 3.10 -9.68
C GLY A 80 2.04 3.15 -9.83
N LYS A 81 1.45 1.98 -10.08
CA LYS A 81 0.01 1.79 -10.20
C LYS A 81 -0.39 0.55 -9.44
N VAL A 82 -1.59 0.58 -8.86
CA VAL A 82 -2.20 -0.59 -8.22
C VAL A 82 -3.56 -0.83 -8.81
N THR A 83 -3.99 -2.08 -8.85
CA THR A 83 -5.32 -2.46 -9.33
C THR A 83 -6.08 -3.11 -8.20
N ILE A 84 -7.34 -2.71 -8.04
CA ILE A 84 -8.21 -3.17 -6.97
C ILE A 84 -9.20 -4.17 -7.56
N TYR A 85 -9.26 -5.35 -6.95
CA TYR A 85 -10.19 -6.42 -7.28
C TYR A 85 -11.09 -6.70 -6.09
N ILE A 86 -12.36 -7.03 -6.34
CA ILE A 86 -13.29 -7.51 -5.31
C ILE A 86 -13.71 -8.93 -5.69
N ILE A 87 -13.53 -9.82 -4.73
CA ILE A 87 -13.91 -11.23 -4.84
C ILE A 87 -15.37 -11.34 -4.38
N ASN A 88 -16.25 -11.72 -5.30
CA ASN A 88 -17.64 -12.02 -4.97
C ASN A 88 -17.71 -13.36 -4.26
N LYS A 89 -18.37 -13.38 -3.10
CA LYS A 89 -18.61 -14.62 -2.33
C LYS A 89 -19.40 -15.65 -3.14
N ASP A 90 -20.28 -15.22 -4.03
CA ASP A 90 -21.13 -16.09 -4.86
C ASP A 90 -20.38 -16.91 -5.93
N GLN A 91 -19.08 -16.64 -6.14
CA GLN A 91 -18.22 -17.44 -7.05
C GLN A 91 -17.32 -18.43 -6.30
N VAL A 92 -17.41 -18.47 -4.97
CA VAL A 92 -16.77 -19.49 -4.15
C VAL A 92 -17.84 -20.56 -3.93
N ASP A 93 -17.91 -21.53 -4.86
CA ASP A 93 -18.81 -22.68 -4.73
C ASP A 93 -18.50 -23.42 -3.41
N GLY A 94 -19.34 -23.20 -2.39
CA GLY A 94 -19.18 -23.79 -1.07
C GLY A 94 -19.98 -23.02 -0.03
N GLU A 95 -21.16 -23.50 0.31
CA GLU A 95 -21.86 -23.16 1.55
C GLU A 95 -20.97 -23.59 2.72
N GLU A 96 -20.16 -22.68 3.28
CA GLU A 96 -19.61 -22.79 4.64
C GLU A 96 -18.92 -21.48 5.02
N GLU A 97 -19.01 -21.12 6.31
CA GLU A 97 -18.68 -19.80 6.89
C GLU A 97 -17.18 -19.43 6.87
N ASP A 98 -16.34 -20.23 6.22
CA ASP A 98 -14.91 -19.99 6.03
C ASP A 98 -14.58 -19.85 4.54
N SER A 99 -14.83 -18.66 3.98
CA SER A 99 -14.37 -18.30 2.65
C SER A 99 -12.83 -18.30 2.63
N ASN A 100 -12.21 -19.43 2.30
CA ASN A 100 -10.75 -19.57 2.33
C ASN A 100 -10.12 -18.81 1.14
N PHE A 101 -9.84 -17.52 1.35
CA PHE A 101 -9.21 -16.63 0.38
C PHE A 101 -7.78 -17.07 0.01
N ASP A 102 -7.15 -17.96 0.79
CA ASP A 102 -5.78 -18.38 0.53
C ASP A 102 -5.61 -19.15 -0.78
N ASN A 103 -6.67 -19.82 -1.25
CA ASN A 103 -6.63 -20.55 -2.52
C ASN A 103 -6.86 -19.67 -3.76
N ILE A 104 -7.18 -18.38 -3.57
CA ILE A 104 -7.57 -17.49 -4.68
C ILE A 104 -6.35 -16.86 -5.36
N ILE A 105 -5.27 -16.64 -4.62
CA ILE A 105 -4.06 -16.04 -5.16
C ILE A 105 -3.20 -17.14 -5.76
N GLN A 106 -3.30 -17.27 -7.08
CA GLN A 106 -2.56 -18.26 -7.85
C GLN A 106 -1.72 -17.57 -8.92
N TYR A 107 -0.58 -18.17 -9.23
CA TYR A 107 0.32 -17.71 -10.28
C TYR A 107 0.33 -18.73 -11.41
N THR A 108 0.39 -18.26 -12.66
CA THR A 108 0.55 -19.13 -13.83
C THR A 108 1.92 -19.82 -13.78
N LYS A 109 2.13 -20.77 -14.69
CA LYS A 109 3.42 -21.48 -14.82
C LYS A 109 4.60 -20.54 -15.10
N GLU A 110 4.31 -19.36 -15.64
CA GLU A 110 5.25 -18.29 -15.98
C GLU A 110 5.44 -17.29 -14.82
N GLY A 111 4.80 -17.50 -13.67
CA GLY A 111 4.93 -16.63 -12.48
C GLY A 111 4.08 -15.36 -12.52
N VAL A 112 3.09 -15.29 -13.41
CA VAL A 112 2.17 -14.14 -13.53
C VAL A 112 0.94 -14.38 -12.68
N LEU A 113 0.46 -13.36 -11.96
CA LEU A 113 -0.77 -13.48 -11.15
C LEU A 113 -1.98 -13.78 -12.03
N ASP A 114 -2.67 -14.90 -11.75
CA ASP A 114 -3.89 -15.31 -12.42
C ASP A 114 -5.09 -14.46 -11.96
N ARG A 115 -5.33 -13.38 -12.71
CA ARG A 115 -6.41 -12.43 -12.44
C ARG A 115 -7.80 -12.99 -12.69
N SER A 116 -7.94 -14.13 -13.39
CA SER A 116 -9.26 -14.73 -13.63
C SER A 116 -9.93 -15.21 -12.34
N LYS A 117 -9.14 -15.41 -11.28
CA LYS A 117 -9.60 -15.85 -9.96
C LYS A 117 -9.92 -14.70 -9.00
N LEU A 118 -9.46 -13.47 -9.29
CA LEU A 118 -9.57 -12.33 -8.36
C LEU A 118 -10.95 -11.65 -8.33
N GLY A 119 -11.97 -12.24 -8.97
CA GLY A 119 -13.28 -11.62 -9.10
C GLY A 119 -13.27 -10.46 -10.10
N TYR A 120 -13.99 -9.37 -9.80
CA TYR A 120 -14.12 -8.24 -10.72
C TYR A 120 -13.16 -7.10 -10.39
N CYS A 121 -12.57 -6.52 -11.45
CA CYS A 121 -11.72 -5.33 -11.34
C CYS A 121 -12.58 -4.10 -11.09
N VAL A 122 -12.34 -3.42 -9.98
CA VAL A 122 -13.08 -2.21 -9.59
C VAL A 122 -12.46 -0.99 -10.24
N THR A 123 -11.15 -0.80 -10.05
CA THR A 123 -10.43 0.38 -10.50
C THR A 123 -8.92 0.16 -10.46
N SER A 124 -8.19 1.11 -11.03
CA SER A 124 -6.74 1.21 -10.87
C SER A 124 -6.39 2.62 -10.40
N LEU A 125 -5.46 2.71 -9.44
CA LEU A 125 -4.95 3.95 -8.85
C LEU A 125 -3.54 4.25 -9.38
#